data_AF-A0A258WVC4-F1
#
_entry.id   AF-A0A258WVC4-F1
#
_cell.length_a   1.000
_cell.length_b   1.000
_cell.length_c   1.000
_cell.angle_alpha   90.00
_cell.angle_beta   90.00
_cell.angle_gamma   90.00
#
_symmetry.space_group_name_H-M   'P 1'
#
loop_
_entity.id
_entity.type
_entity.pdbx_description
1 polymer ?
#
loop_
_entity_poly.entity_id
_entity_poly.type
_entity_poly.pdbx_seq_one_letter_code
_entity_poly.pdbx_strand_id
1 'polypeptide(L)'
;MNMSKITLLLCTTILWVTSNIIAQNSKPNIILIYIDNTGFGDIGITEANAYQTPNFNQLQKEGIFFTQFYSAQAICAAPGSGLLSGTIQKGLDFRVL
;
A
#
# COMPACT_ATOMS: atom_id res chain seq x y z
N MET A 1 6.91 30.93 39.43
CA MET A 1 6.07 30.95 38.21
C MET A 1 4.62 30.83 38.65
N ASN A 2 3.78 31.84 38.41
CA ASN A 2 2.42 31.88 38.99
C ASN A 2 1.55 30.75 38.45
N MET A 3 0.70 30.16 39.29
CA MET A 3 -0.23 29.07 38.91
C MET A 3 -1.04 29.38 37.65
N SER A 4 -1.46 30.63 37.46
CA SER A 4 -2.16 31.10 36.26
C SER A 4 -1.35 30.94 34.95
N LYS A 5 -0.02 31.10 35.00
CA LYS A 5 0.85 30.92 33.82
C LYS A 5 1.02 29.45 33.46
N ILE A 6 1.03 28.56 34.47
CA ILE A 6 1.09 27.10 34.26
C ILE A 6 -0.19 26.60 33.61
N THR A 7 -1.35 27.08 34.06
CA THR A 7 -2.65 26.74 33.46
C THR A 7 -2.74 27.20 31.99
N LEU A 8 -2.25 28.40 31.67
CA LEU A 8 -2.24 28.91 30.30
C LEU A 8 -1.34 28.07 29.38
N LEU A 9 -0.18 27.64 29.89
CA LEU A 9 0.76 26.79 29.16
C LEU A 9 0.18 25.39 28.89
N LEU A 10 -0.56 24.84 29.84
CA LEU A 10 -1.23 23.54 29.67
C LEU A 10 -2.39 23.61 28.67
N CYS A 11 -3.19 24.68 28.69
CA CYS A 11 -4.28 24.85 27.72
C CYS A 11 -3.74 24.98 26.29
N THR A 12 -2.66 25.73 26.09
CA THR A 12 -2.08 25.96 24.76
C THR A 12 -1.46 24.70 24.17
N THR A 13 -0.80 23.86 24.98
CA THR A 13 -0.30 22.56 24.52
C THR A 13 -1.43 21.58 24.19
N ILE A 14 -2.51 21.55 24.98
CA ILE A 14 -3.69 20.72 24.71
C ILE A 14 -4.36 21.13 23.39
N LEU A 15 -4.55 22.43 23.15
CA LEU A 15 -5.12 22.95 21.90
C LEU A 15 -4.29 22.61 20.67
N TRP A 16 -2.97 22.58 20.80
CA TRP A 16 -2.08 22.23 19.69
C TRP A 16 -2.17 20.74 19.33
N VAL A 17 -2.24 19.87 20.34
CA VAL A 17 -2.35 18.41 20.13
C VAL A 17 -3.69 18.04 19.48
N THR A 18 -4.80 18.65 19.88
CA THR A 18 -6.12 18.31 19.34
C THR A 18 -6.30 18.68 17.86
N SER A 19 -5.59 19.71 17.38
CA SER A 19 -5.65 20.12 15.97
C SER A 19 -5.10 19.08 14.98
N ASN A 20 -4.13 18.26 15.41
CA ASN A 20 -3.49 17.25 14.57
C ASN A 20 -4.34 15.99 14.37
N ILE A 21 -5.37 15.78 15.18
CA ILE A 21 -6.23 14.58 15.12
C ILE A 21 -7.23 14.66 13.95
N ILE A 22 -7.54 15.86 13.45
CA ILE A 22 -8.59 16.10 12.45
C ILE A 22 -8.07 15.96 11.00
N ALA A 23 -6.77 15.70 10.81
CA ALA A 23 -6.14 15.76 9.49
C ALA A 23 -6.60 14.68 8.49
N GLN A 24 -7.13 13.54 8.94
CA GLN A 24 -7.48 12.42 8.06
C GLN A 24 -8.97 12.39 7.71
N ASN A 25 -9.53 13.49 7.20
CA ASN A 25 -10.96 13.57 6.88
C ASN A 25 -11.30 13.20 5.41
N SER A 26 -10.29 13.06 4.54
CA SER A 26 -10.47 12.65 3.14
C SER A 26 -10.18 11.17 2.95
N LYS A 27 -11.16 10.42 2.46
CA LYS A 27 -10.95 9.04 2.02
C LYS A 27 -9.94 9.05 0.85
N PRO A 28 -8.82 8.30 0.92
CA PRO A 28 -7.86 8.24 -0.17
C PRO A 28 -8.46 7.53 -1.38
N ASN A 29 -8.00 7.91 -2.57
CA ASN A 29 -8.24 7.13 -3.78
C ASN A 29 -7.26 5.95 -3.80
N ILE A 30 -7.77 4.75 -4.10
CA ILE A 30 -6.96 3.54 -4.20
C ILE A 30 -6.92 3.14 -5.68
N ILE A 31 -5.73 3.10 -6.26
CA ILE A 31 -5.49 2.63 -7.62
C ILE A 31 -4.74 1.30 -7.51
N LEU A 32 -5.35 0.22 -8.01
CA LEU A 32 -4.74 -1.09 -8.07
C LEU A 32 -4.22 -1.33 -9.50
N ILE A 33 -2.90 -1.41 -9.64
CA ILE A 33 -2.24 -1.79 -10.90
C ILE A 33 -1.88 -3.26 -10.80
N TYR A 34 -2.51 -4.09 -11.63
CA TYR A 34 -2.29 -5.54 -11.68
C TYR A 34 -1.79 -5.92 -13.07
N ILE A 35 -0.62 -6.58 -13.14
CA ILE A 35 0.08 -6.88 -14.40
C ILE A 35 0.11 -8.39 -14.57
N ASP A 36 -0.37 -8.87 -15.72
CA ASP A 36 -0.40 -10.30 -16.02
C ASP A 36 0.98 -10.81 -16.45
N ASN A 37 1.28 -12.07 -16.10
CA ASN A 37 2.50 -12.80 -16.46
C ASN A 37 3.82 -12.06 -16.20
N THR A 38 3.87 -11.18 -15.19
CA THR A 38 5.11 -10.49 -14.80
C THR A 38 5.83 -11.25 -13.69
N GLY A 39 7.06 -11.66 -13.95
CA GLY A 39 7.96 -12.27 -12.98
C GLY A 39 8.68 -11.23 -12.12
N PHE A 40 9.21 -11.69 -10.99
CA PHE A 40 9.96 -10.80 -10.08
C PHE A 40 11.12 -10.12 -10.81
N GLY A 41 11.87 -10.82 -11.66
CA GLY A 41 13.03 -10.29 -12.38
C GLY A 41 12.74 -9.48 -13.65
N ASP A 42 11.48 -9.10 -13.92
CA ASP A 42 11.11 -8.36 -15.13
C ASP A 42 11.10 -6.83 -14.95
N ILE A 43 11.19 -6.35 -13.71
CA ILE A 43 11.15 -4.92 -13.35
C ILE A 43 12.56 -4.43 -13.06
N GLY A 44 12.95 -3.24 -13.53
CA GLY A 44 14.33 -2.73 -13.38
C GLY A 44 14.83 -2.63 -11.92
N ILE A 45 13.91 -2.57 -10.94
CA ILE A 45 14.22 -2.54 -9.50
C ILE A 45 14.80 -3.87 -9.00
N THR A 46 14.39 -4.97 -9.61
CA THR A 46 14.71 -6.34 -9.20
C THR A 46 15.82 -6.94 -10.06
N GLU A 47 16.68 -6.07 -10.61
CA GLU A 47 17.82 -6.43 -11.45
C GLU A 47 17.45 -6.91 -12.87
N ALA A 48 16.28 -6.51 -13.39
CA ALA A 48 15.93 -6.72 -14.79
C ALA A 48 16.90 -5.94 -15.70
N ASN A 49 17.87 -6.64 -16.28
CA ASN A 49 18.87 -6.03 -17.17
C ASN A 49 18.32 -5.71 -18.58
N ALA A 50 17.16 -6.26 -18.94
CA ALA A 50 16.61 -6.16 -20.28
C ALA A 50 15.72 -4.92 -20.51
N TYR A 51 15.11 -4.36 -19.45
CA TYR A 51 14.08 -3.32 -19.59
C TYR A 51 14.26 -2.17 -18.60
N GLN A 52 14.04 -0.95 -19.09
CA GLN A 52 14.02 0.24 -18.23
C GLN A 52 12.60 0.56 -17.78
N THR A 53 12.40 0.61 -16.46
CA THR A 53 11.09 0.85 -15.83
C THR A 53 11.12 2.08 -14.90
N PRO A 54 11.36 3.30 -15.43
CA PRO A 54 11.61 4.50 -14.60
C PRO A 54 10.43 4.86 -13.68
N ASN A 55 9.19 4.68 -14.14
CA ASN A 55 8.00 4.96 -13.33
C ASN A 55 7.88 4.01 -12.12
N PHE A 56 8.17 2.73 -12.30
CA PHE A 56 8.22 1.78 -11.19
C PHE A 56 9.33 2.15 -10.20
N ASN A 57 10.51 2.52 -10.71
CA ASN A 57 11.63 2.96 -9.87
C ASN A 57 11.26 4.19 -9.02
N GLN A 58 10.46 5.11 -9.56
CA GLN A 58 9.94 6.25 -8.81
C GLN A 58 8.94 5.80 -7.74
N LEU A 59 7.98 4.93 -8.08
CA LEU A 59 6.99 4.39 -7.13
C LEU A 59 7.66 3.68 -5.94
N GLN A 60 8.77 3.00 -6.17
CA GLN A 60 9.56 2.36 -5.11
C GLN A 60 10.22 3.37 -4.18
N LYS A 61 10.75 4.48 -4.72
CA LYS A 61 11.39 5.55 -3.92
C LYS A 61 10.39 6.33 -3.08
N GLU A 62 9.18 6.50 -3.59
CA GLU A 62 8.10 7.27 -2.94
C GLU A 62 7.22 6.39 -2.05
N GLY A 63 7.40 5.07 -2.08
CA GLY A 63 6.52 4.12 -1.43
C GLY A 63 7.26 3.00 -0.69
N ILE A 64 6.56 1.87 -0.55
CA ILE A 64 7.08 0.66 0.07
C ILE A 64 7.21 -0.40 -1.01
N PHE A 65 8.34 -1.10 -1.02
CA PHE A 65 8.59 -2.20 -1.95
C PHE A 65 8.65 -3.52 -1.19
N PHE A 66 7.76 -4.44 -1.55
CA PHE A 66 7.74 -5.79 -0.98
C PHE A 66 8.62 -6.72 -1.80
N THR A 67 9.77 -7.10 -1.24
CA THR A 67 10.66 -8.10 -1.86
C THR A 67 10.10 -9.52 -1.80
N GLN A 68 9.13 -9.77 -0.91
CA GLN A 68 8.47 -11.06 -0.73
C GLN A 68 6.95 -10.90 -0.85
N PHE A 69 6.47 -10.73 -2.08
CA PHE A 69 5.05 -10.68 -2.41
C PHE A 69 4.69 -11.88 -3.29
N TYR A 70 3.97 -12.85 -2.72
CA TYR A 70 3.63 -14.09 -3.40
C TYR A 70 2.21 -14.05 -3.96
N SER A 71 2.08 -14.52 -5.20
CA SER A 71 0.78 -14.76 -5.80
C SER A 71 0.06 -15.90 -5.08
N ALA A 72 -1.27 -15.79 -4.94
CA ALA A 72 -2.08 -16.83 -4.32
C ALA A 72 -2.02 -18.17 -5.09
N GLN A 73 -1.84 -18.12 -6.42
CA GLN A 73 -1.66 -19.27 -7.32
C GLN A 73 -0.84 -18.90 -8.56
N ALA A 74 -0.40 -19.88 -9.34
CA ALA A 74 0.42 -19.66 -10.54
C ALA A 74 -0.36 -19.74 -11.88
N ILE A 75 -1.69 -19.50 -11.85
CA ILE A 75 -2.57 -19.59 -13.04
C ILE A 75 -3.32 -18.26 -13.22
N CYS A 76 -3.36 -17.65 -14.40
CA CYS A 76 -3.83 -16.26 -14.59
C CYS A 76 -5.20 -15.91 -13.95
N ALA A 77 -6.22 -16.78 -14.07
CA ALA A 77 -7.55 -16.54 -13.50
C ALA A 77 -7.56 -16.53 -11.96
N ALA A 78 -6.57 -17.20 -11.37
CA ALA A 78 -6.62 -17.61 -9.98
C ALA A 78 -6.23 -16.51 -8.97
N PRO A 79 -5.11 -15.79 -9.16
CA PRO A 79 -4.70 -14.70 -8.29
C PRO A 79 -5.60 -13.49 -8.39
N GLY A 80 -6.10 -13.14 -9.58
CA GLY A 80 -6.99 -12.00 -9.76
C GLY A 80 -8.30 -12.15 -8.97
N SER A 81 -8.90 -13.34 -8.99
CA SER A 81 -10.12 -13.62 -8.20
C SER A 81 -9.86 -13.65 -6.70
N GLY A 82 -8.71 -14.20 -6.25
CA GLY A 82 -8.30 -14.12 -4.85
C GLY A 82 -8.06 -12.69 -4.37
N LEU A 83 -7.43 -11.85 -5.20
CA LEU A 83 -7.14 -10.44 -4.93
C LEU A 83 -8.43 -9.61 -4.80
N LEU A 84 -9.41 -9.84 -5.67
CA LEU A 84 -10.68 -9.11 -5.64
C LEU A 84 -11.63 -9.58 -4.54
N SER A 85 -11.62 -10.88 -4.21
CA SER A 85 -12.52 -11.46 -3.19
C SER A 85 -11.93 -11.41 -1.77
N GLY A 86 -10.61 -11.30 -1.63
CA GLY A 86 -9.92 -11.45 -0.35
C GLY A 86 -9.93 -12.89 0.19
N THR A 87 -10.27 -13.88 -0.64
CA THR A 87 -10.39 -15.29 -0.22
C THR A 87 -9.37 -16.17 -0.91
N ILE A 88 -8.95 -17.23 -0.21
CA ILE A 88 -8.14 -18.27 -0.83
C ILE A 88 -9.03 -19.11 -1.75
N GLN A 89 -8.54 -19.38 -2.95
CA GLN A 89 -9.32 -20.07 -3.96
C GLN A 89 -9.71 -21.51 -3.63
N LYS A 90 -9.21 -22.13 -2.57
CA LYS A 90 -9.75 -23.42 -2.09
C LYS A 90 -11.26 -23.36 -1.79
N GLY A 91 -11.82 -22.16 -1.53
CA GLY A 91 -13.26 -21.95 -1.32
C GLY A 91 -14.05 -21.44 -2.53
N LEU A 92 -13.38 -21.11 -3.65
CA LEU A 92 -14.01 -20.63 -4.88
C LEU A 92 -13.82 -21.72 -5.94
N ASP A 93 -14.90 -22.42 -6.32
CA ASP A 93 -14.90 -23.43 -7.40
C ASP A 93 -14.71 -22.75 -8.78
N PHE A 94 -13.51 -22.21 -9.01
CA PHE A 94 -13.07 -21.74 -10.32
C PHE A 94 -12.70 -22.98 -11.15
N ARG A 95 -13.70 -23.57 -11.79
CA ARG A 95 -13.46 -24.47 -12.91
C ARG A 95 -12.87 -23.65 -14.04
N VAL A 96 -11.61 -23.93 -14.37
CA VAL A 96 -11.03 -23.50 -15.65
C VAL A 96 -11.83 -24.23 -16.72
N LEU A 97 -12.77 -23.52 -17.34
CA LEU A 97 -13.49 -23.98 -18.54
C LEU A 97 -12.58 -23.91 -19.76
#